data_AF-A0AA38Z5F1-F1
#
_entry.id   AF-A0AA38Z5F1-F1
#
_cell.length_a   1.000
_cell.length_b   1.000
_cell.length_c   1.000
_cell.angle_alpha   90.00
_cell.angle_beta   90.00
_cell.angle_gamma   90.00
#
_symmetry.space_group_name_H-M   'P 1'
#
loop_
_entity.id
_entity.type
_entity.pdbx_description
1 polymer ?
#
loop_
_entity_poly.entity_id
_entity_poly.type
_entity_poly.pdbx_seq_one_letter_code
_entity_poly.pdbx_strand_id
1 'polypeptide(L)'
;MDFVSPILDVVTRLCACTAQHATLSNLSEDVKARVELVEQQNMRATRTVKGWLRKIGLVEVDVDRILQQGDLEVENKCLGSCFPKNFRLTYKLGKRVSEQQITIVNLLGEGRSFVWVSNGSPIVRVDEMPLGHTWGLDWLYDKVCCCLMEDKVGIIGLHGIGGIGKTTLMKKINNNFFKRKAQFNTVIWVAVSRQAWELLKR
;
A
#
# COMPACT_ATOMS: atom_id res chain seq x y z
N MET A 1 -8.91 27.39 37.94
CA MET A 1 -7.66 27.26 37.18
C MET A 1 -7.03 25.98 37.64
N ASP A 2 -7.18 24.92 36.86
CA ASP A 2 -6.80 23.57 37.27
C ASP A 2 -5.28 23.47 37.25
N PHE A 3 -4.66 23.43 38.43
CA PHE A 3 -3.25 23.10 38.60
C PHE A 3 -3.08 21.60 38.34
N VAL A 4 -3.23 21.20 37.08
CA VAL A 4 -2.77 19.90 36.62
C VAL A 4 -1.26 19.91 36.82
N SER A 5 -0.76 19.06 37.73
CA SER A 5 0.66 18.96 38.03
C SER A 5 1.45 18.80 36.72
N PRO A 6 2.58 19.53 36.52
CA PRO A 6 3.42 19.42 35.33
C PRO A 6 3.81 17.97 34.97
N ILE A 7 3.79 17.05 35.94
CA ILE A 7 4.02 15.62 35.74
C ILE A 7 2.85 14.94 35.04
N LEU A 8 1.60 15.23 35.46
CA LEU A 8 0.41 14.63 34.85
C LEU A 8 0.33 15.02 33.37
N ASP A 9 0.66 16.28 33.07
CA ASP A 9 0.73 16.83 31.71
C ASP A 9 1.81 16.15 30.84
N VAL A 10 2.97 15.78 31.40
CA VAL A 10 4.00 15.01 30.66
C VAL A 10 3.56 13.57 30.41
N VAL A 11 2.96 12.90 31.41
CA VAL A 11 2.48 11.52 31.26
C VAL A 11 1.36 11.44 30.20
N THR A 12 0.38 12.34 30.23
CA THR A 12 -0.68 12.38 29.21
C THR A 12 -0.12 12.62 27.80
N ARG A 13 0.88 13.51 27.66
CA ARG A 13 1.53 13.75 26.37
C ARG A 13 2.33 12.55 25.88
N LEU A 14 3.02 11.83 26.77
CA LEU A 14 3.70 10.59 26.43
C LEU A 14 2.72 9.52 25.93
N CYS A 15 1.59 9.31 26.63
CA CYS A 15 0.55 8.39 26.18
C CYS A 15 -0.05 8.77 24.82
N ALA A 16 -0.27 10.06 24.57
CA ALA A 16 -0.75 10.52 23.26
C ALA A 16 0.31 10.28 22.17
N CYS A 17 1.59 10.51 22.48
CA CYS A 17 2.71 10.26 21.56
C CYS A 17 2.81 8.78 21.20
N THR A 18 2.67 7.85 22.15
CA THR A 18 2.73 6.41 21.87
C THR A 18 1.55 5.94 21.04
N ALA A 19 0.34 6.43 21.30
CA ALA A 19 -0.85 6.09 20.51
C ALA A 19 -0.72 6.57 19.05
N GLN A 20 -0.22 7.79 18.84
CA GLN A 20 0.06 8.32 17.51
C GLN A 20 1.16 7.53 16.79
N HIS A 21 2.23 7.17 17.51
CA HIS A 21 3.32 6.35 16.99
C HIS A 21 2.84 4.97 16.54
N ALA A 22 2.01 4.29 17.34
CA ALA A 22 1.42 3.00 16.98
C ALA A 22 0.56 3.11 15.70
N THR A 23 -0.20 4.19 15.56
CA THR A 23 -0.99 4.47 14.35
C THR A 23 -0.10 4.67 13.13
N LEU A 24 1.02 5.39 13.28
CA LEU A 24 2.00 5.59 12.21
C LEU A 24 2.70 4.29 11.83
N SER A 25 3.04 3.46 12.81
CA SER A 25 3.66 2.15 12.61
C SER A 25 2.76 1.24 11.77
N ASN A 26 1.48 1.09 12.15
CA ASN A 26 0.51 0.31 11.37
C ASN A 26 0.40 0.81 9.92
N LEU A 27 0.28 2.13 9.73
CA LEU A 27 0.24 2.71 8.38
C LEU A 27 1.54 2.44 7.60
N SER A 28 2.68 2.45 8.28
CA SER A 28 3.97 2.16 7.66
C SER A 28 4.06 0.71 7.18
N GLU A 29 3.51 -0.25 7.94
CA GLU A 29 3.45 -1.66 7.58
C GLU A 29 2.56 -1.88 6.35
N ASP A 30 1.39 -1.22 6.30
CA ASP A 30 0.52 -1.25 5.12
C ASP A 30 1.23 -0.73 3.85
N VAL A 31 2.01 0.36 4.00
CA VAL A 31 2.80 0.94 2.89
C VAL A 31 3.96 0.02 2.51
N LYS A 32 4.67 -0.58 3.48
CA LYS A 32 5.74 -1.57 3.22
C LYS A 32 5.21 -2.77 2.46
N ALA A 33 4.07 -3.34 2.86
CA ALA A 33 3.45 -4.46 2.15
C ALA A 33 3.13 -4.10 0.69
N ARG A 34 2.63 -2.89 0.43
CA ARG A 34 2.39 -2.40 -0.94
C ARG A 34 3.69 -2.20 -1.73
N VAL A 35 4.76 -1.72 -1.08
CA VAL A 35 6.08 -1.60 -1.70
C VAL A 35 6.64 -2.97 -2.09
N GLU A 36 6.54 -3.97 -1.20
CA GLU A 36 6.99 -5.34 -1.47
C GLU A 36 6.24 -5.95 -2.66
N LEU A 37 4.92 -5.76 -2.74
CA LEU A 37 4.11 -6.22 -3.88
C LEU A 37 4.54 -5.59 -5.21
N VAL A 38 4.96 -4.32 -5.19
CA VAL A 38 5.47 -3.61 -6.36
C VAL A 38 6.87 -4.11 -6.73
N GLU A 39 7.74 -4.33 -5.75
CA GLU A 39 9.11 -4.80 -6.00
C GLU A 39 9.14 -6.26 -6.48
N GLN A 40 8.25 -7.12 -5.98
CA GLN A 40 8.02 -8.47 -6.54
C GLN A 40 7.61 -8.43 -8.01
N GLN A 41 6.95 -7.36 -8.45
CA GLN A 41 6.55 -7.15 -9.84
C GLN A 41 7.65 -6.50 -10.69
N ASN A 42 8.89 -6.49 -10.19
CA ASN A 42 10.06 -5.88 -10.82
C ASN A 42 9.87 -4.37 -11.11
N MET A 43 8.96 -3.72 -10.38
CA MET A 43 8.77 -2.29 -10.37
C MET A 43 9.55 -1.65 -9.23
N ARG A 44 9.76 -0.34 -9.31
CA ARG A 44 10.44 0.43 -8.26
C ARG A 44 9.45 1.32 -7.53
N ALA A 45 9.39 1.19 -6.21
CA ALA A 45 8.72 2.15 -5.37
C ALA A 45 9.34 3.56 -5.51
N THR A 46 8.53 4.59 -5.33
CA THR A 46 8.97 5.98 -5.49
C THR A 46 10.03 6.34 -4.46
N ARG A 47 10.93 7.25 -4.82
CA ARG A 47 11.95 7.77 -3.89
C ARG A 47 11.29 8.44 -2.67
N THR A 48 10.14 9.08 -2.86
CA THR A 48 9.37 9.73 -1.79
C THR A 48 8.90 8.72 -0.75
N VAL A 49 8.30 7.60 -1.18
CA VAL A 49 7.83 6.54 -0.26
C VAL A 49 9.00 5.90 0.49
N LYS A 50 10.12 5.59 -0.20
CA LYS A 50 11.32 5.06 0.45
C LYS A 50 11.93 6.04 1.46
N GLY A 51 11.96 7.33 1.12
CA GLY A 51 12.42 8.38 2.02
C GLY A 51 11.53 8.52 3.25
N TRP A 52 10.21 8.43 3.08
CA TRP A 52 9.24 8.46 4.16
C TRP A 52 9.40 7.26 5.12
N LEU A 53 9.54 6.04 4.60
CA LEU A 53 9.82 4.86 5.43
C LEU A 53 11.10 5.01 6.26
N ARG A 54 12.15 5.61 5.68
CA ARG A 54 13.39 5.92 6.42
C ARG A 54 13.17 6.93 7.54
N LYS A 55 12.37 7.98 7.31
CA LYS A 55 12.03 8.96 8.36
C LYS A 55 11.32 8.29 9.54
N ILE A 56 10.43 7.33 9.28
CA ILE A 56 9.72 6.59 10.34
C ILE A 56 10.68 5.82 11.23
N GLY A 57 11.65 5.11 10.64
CA GLY A 57 12.67 4.41 11.43
C GLY A 57 13.49 5.34 12.34
N LEU A 58 13.69 6.61 11.96
CA LEU A 58 14.31 7.61 12.85
C LEU A 58 13.37 8.02 13.98
N VAL A 59 12.07 8.19 13.69
CA VAL A 59 11.06 8.53 14.68
C VAL A 59 10.89 7.41 15.71
N GLU A 60 10.92 6.14 15.30
CA GLU A 60 10.87 4.97 16.18
C GLU A 60 11.98 5.04 17.24
N VAL A 61 13.23 5.20 16.81
CA VAL A 61 14.38 5.31 17.72
C VAL A 61 14.24 6.50 18.68
N ASP A 62 13.74 7.63 18.19
CA ASP A 62 13.56 8.82 19.03
C ASP A 62 12.42 8.68 20.03
N VAL A 63 11.32 8.02 19.66
CA VAL A 63 10.19 7.72 20.56
C VAL A 63 10.66 6.78 21.67
N ASP A 64 11.40 5.72 21.35
CA ASP A 64 11.96 4.81 22.35
C ASP A 64 12.86 5.54 23.35
N ARG A 65 13.74 6.43 22.86
CA ARG A 65 14.59 7.26 23.72
C ARG A 65 13.79 8.20 24.62
N ILE A 66 12.70 8.76 24.11
CA ILE A 66 11.80 9.63 24.90
C ILE A 66 11.08 8.83 25.98
N LEU A 67 10.63 7.61 25.69
CA LEU A 67 9.96 6.74 26.65
C LEU A 67 10.90 6.32 27.78
N GLN A 68 12.11 5.87 27.45
CA GLN A 68 13.14 5.55 28.45
C GLN A 68 13.44 6.73 29.37
N GLN A 69 13.54 7.94 28.81
CA GLN A 69 13.75 9.15 29.61
C GLN A 69 12.52 9.50 30.46
N GLY A 70 11.31 9.25 29.96
CA GLY A 70 10.07 9.43 30.70
C GLY A 70 9.96 8.50 31.91
N ASP A 71 10.28 7.22 31.73
CA ASP A 71 10.25 6.22 32.80
C ASP A 71 11.21 6.58 33.94
N LEU A 72 12.43 7.02 33.60
CA LEU A 72 13.41 7.49 34.58
C LEU A 72 12.92 8.71 35.37
N GLU A 73 12.24 9.66 34.74
CA GLU A 73 11.69 10.84 35.41
C GLU A 73 10.47 10.50 36.28
N VAL A 74 9.67 9.50 35.89
CA VAL A 74 8.54 8.97 36.67
C VAL A 74 9.03 8.19 37.90
N GLU A 75 10.11 7.43 37.77
CA GLU A 75 10.75 6.69 38.86
C GLU A 75 11.45 7.61 39.86
N ASN A 76 12.00 8.75 39.40
CA ASN A 76 12.73 9.71 40.24
C ASN A 76 11.88 10.56 41.20
N LYS A 77 10.70 10.11 41.61
CA LYS A 77 9.81 10.84 42.53
C LYS A 77 10.36 10.93 43.96
N CYS A 78 9.94 11.96 44.68
CA CYS A 78 10.03 12.03 46.14
C CYS A 78 8.81 11.30 46.73
N LEU A 79 9.02 10.41 47.70
CA LEU A 79 7.93 9.80 48.47
C LEU A 79 7.11 10.92 49.13
N GLY A 80 5.91 11.18 48.61
CA GLY A 80 4.93 12.08 49.23
C GLY A 80 4.84 13.53 48.72
N SER A 81 5.57 13.95 47.67
CA SER A 81 5.37 15.30 47.09
C SER A 81 5.02 15.29 45.60
N CYS A 82 4.03 16.11 45.20
CA CYS A 82 3.57 16.27 43.81
C CYS A 82 4.54 17.04 42.90
N PHE A 83 5.82 17.18 43.31
CA PHE A 83 6.81 18.01 42.64
C PHE A 83 7.94 17.14 42.07
N PRO A 84 8.24 17.27 40.76
CA PRO A 84 9.35 16.53 40.15
C PRO A 84 10.68 17.05 40.70
N LYS A 85 11.65 16.14 40.94
CA LYS A 85 12.99 16.51 41.44
C LYS A 85 13.71 17.51 40.52
N ASN A 86 13.42 17.49 39.21
CA ASN A 86 14.10 18.31 38.20
C ASN A 86 13.14 18.95 37.19
N PHE A 87 12.48 20.05 37.55
CA PHE A 87 11.55 20.78 36.67
C PHE A 87 12.11 21.10 35.27
N ARG A 88 13.41 21.39 35.17
CA ARG A 88 14.10 21.69 33.90
C ARG A 88 14.19 20.47 32.98
N LEU A 89 14.37 19.27 33.52
CA LEU A 89 14.41 18.03 32.74
C LEU A 89 13.00 17.64 32.28
N THR A 90 12.02 17.72 33.17
CA THR A 90 10.60 17.50 32.85
C THR A 90 10.11 18.43 31.74
N TYR A 91 10.47 19.72 31.79
CA TYR A 91 10.16 20.68 30.72
C TYR A 91 10.83 20.33 29.39
N LYS A 92 12.13 19.99 29.42
CA LYS A 92 12.87 19.57 28.21
C LYS A 92 12.25 18.33 27.58
N LEU A 93 11.86 17.35 28.40
CA LEU A 93 11.18 16.15 27.93
C LEU A 93 9.82 16.49 27.31
N GLY A 94 8.98 17.27 27.99
CA GLY A 94 7.68 17.70 27.46
C GLY A 94 7.80 18.45 26.13
N LYS A 95 8.83 19.29 25.97
CA LYS A 95 9.13 19.97 24.71
C LYS A 95 9.47 18.97 23.59
N ARG A 96 10.36 18.01 23.86
CA ARG A 96 10.73 16.95 22.90
C ARG A 96 9.54 16.09 22.48
N VAL A 97 8.68 15.71 23.43
CA VAL A 97 7.45 14.96 23.15
C VAL A 97 6.55 15.75 22.20
N SER A 98 6.39 17.05 22.45
CA SER A 98 5.52 17.91 21.62
C SER A 98 6.07 18.07 20.20
N GLU A 99 7.39 18.25 20.05
CA GLU A 99 8.07 18.29 18.74
C GLU A 99 7.90 16.97 17.98
N GLN A 100 7.95 15.84 18.68
CA GLN A 100 7.80 14.52 18.08
C GLN A 100 6.37 14.24 17.64
N GLN A 101 5.37 14.66 18.43
CA GLN A 101 3.96 14.55 18.04
C GLN A 101 3.66 15.30 16.74
N ILE A 102 4.20 16.53 16.59
CA ILE A 102 4.06 17.29 15.35
C ILE A 102 4.68 16.52 14.17
N THR A 103 5.87 15.95 14.37
CA THR A 103 6.55 15.14 13.35
C THR A 103 5.73 13.92 12.96
N ILE A 104 5.17 13.19 13.92
CA ILE A 104 4.33 12.01 13.69
C ILE A 104 3.07 12.39 12.91
N VAL A 105 2.39 13.48 13.29
CA VAL A 105 1.18 13.96 12.59
C VAL A 105 1.48 14.34 11.14
N ASN A 106 2.61 15.00 10.88
CA ASN A 106 3.03 15.32 9.51
C ASN A 106 3.31 14.06 8.70
N LEU A 107 4.00 13.07 9.28
CA LEU A 107 4.26 11.79 8.62
C LEU A 107 2.99 10.99 8.37
N LEU A 108 2.00 11.03 9.28
CA LEU A 108 0.67 10.45 9.06
C LEU A 108 -0.03 11.11 7.87
N GLY A 109 0.07 12.44 7.75
CA GLY A 109 -0.44 13.19 6.59
C GLY A 109 0.24 12.76 5.28
N GLU A 110 1.58 12.71 5.26
CA GLU A 110 2.36 12.22 4.12
C GLU A 110 1.95 10.78 3.74
N GLY A 111 1.89 9.87 4.71
CA GLY A 111 1.57 8.46 4.49
C GLY A 111 0.17 8.25 3.93
N ARG A 112 -0.84 8.97 4.45
CA ARG A 112 -2.23 8.92 3.95
C ARG A 112 -2.36 9.44 2.53
N SER A 113 -1.46 10.32 2.10
CA SER A 113 -1.45 10.84 0.71
C SER A 113 -0.94 9.82 -0.31
N PHE A 114 -0.28 8.73 0.13
CA PHE A 114 0.27 7.71 -0.75
C PHE A 114 -0.81 6.73 -1.27
N VAL A 115 -1.66 7.22 -2.17
CA VAL A 115 -2.61 6.40 -2.92
C VAL A 115 -1.90 5.41 -3.85
N TRP A 116 -0.70 5.77 -4.34
CA TRP A 116 0.14 4.91 -5.17
C TRP A 116 1.59 4.92 -4.67
N VAL A 117 2.24 3.76 -4.64
CA VAL A 117 3.60 3.61 -4.07
C VAL A 117 4.72 3.52 -5.11
N SER A 118 4.39 3.42 -6.41
CA SER A 118 5.37 3.38 -7.51
C SER A 118 5.13 4.52 -8.51
N ASN A 119 5.79 4.56 -9.67
CA ASN A 119 5.47 5.53 -10.73
C ASN A 119 4.89 4.88 -12.00
N GLY A 120 4.50 3.59 -11.96
CA GLY A 120 3.85 2.90 -13.08
C GLY A 120 2.44 2.44 -12.71
N SER A 121 1.53 2.27 -13.68
CA SER A 121 0.28 1.52 -13.44
C SER A 121 0.62 0.07 -13.07
N PRO A 122 -0.17 -0.66 -12.26
CA PRO A 122 0.09 -2.08 -12.00
C PRO A 122 0.32 -2.81 -13.32
N ILE A 123 1.37 -3.62 -13.40
CA ILE A 123 1.62 -4.45 -14.59
C ILE A 123 0.38 -5.33 -14.71
N VAL A 124 -0.33 -5.15 -15.81
CA VAL A 124 -1.42 -6.03 -16.23
C VAL A 124 -0.85 -7.45 -16.19
N ARG A 125 -1.27 -8.25 -15.21
CA ARG A 125 -0.93 -9.67 -15.13
C ARG A 125 -1.76 -10.39 -16.18
N VAL A 126 -1.35 -10.26 -17.42
CA VAL A 126 -1.81 -11.18 -18.44
C VAL A 126 -0.87 -12.38 -18.35
N ASP A 127 -1.38 -13.53 -17.90
CA ASP A 127 -0.58 -14.75 -17.98
C ASP A 127 -0.42 -15.12 -19.47
N GLU A 128 0.83 -15.32 -19.90
CA GLU A 128 1.08 -15.81 -21.26
C GLU A 128 0.47 -17.21 -21.39
N MET A 129 -0.49 -17.35 -22.29
CA MET A 129 -1.15 -18.61 -22.53
C MET A 129 -0.32 -19.45 -23.51
N PRO A 130 -0.19 -20.76 -23.29
CA PRO A 130 0.49 -21.63 -24.24
C PRO A 130 -0.22 -21.57 -25.60
N LEU A 131 0.52 -21.11 -26.60
CA LEU A 131 0.08 -20.89 -27.96
C LEU A 131 1.17 -21.37 -28.92
N GLY A 132 0.84 -22.35 -29.77
CA GLY A 132 1.73 -22.77 -30.86
C GLY A 132 1.80 -21.74 -31.98
N HIS A 133 2.57 -22.04 -33.02
CA HIS A 133 2.59 -21.20 -34.21
C HIS A 133 1.20 -21.17 -34.86
N THR A 134 0.71 -19.99 -35.24
CA THR A 134 -0.62 -19.81 -35.84
C THR A 134 -0.49 -19.20 -37.22
N TRP A 135 -1.23 -19.71 -38.19
CA TRP A 135 -1.31 -19.17 -39.56
C TRP A 135 -2.74 -18.76 -39.90
N GLY A 136 -2.91 -17.73 -40.73
CA GLY A 136 -4.21 -17.35 -41.29
C GLY A 136 -5.20 -16.68 -40.32
N LEU A 137 -4.77 -16.38 -39.10
CA LEU A 137 -5.59 -15.70 -38.09
C LEU A 137 -5.35 -14.18 -38.04
N ASP A 138 -4.42 -13.64 -38.84
CA ASP A 138 -3.97 -12.25 -38.73
C ASP A 138 -5.08 -11.26 -39.06
N TRP A 139 -5.81 -11.47 -40.14
CA TRP A 139 -6.95 -10.61 -40.50
C TRP A 139 -8.02 -10.57 -39.40
N LEU A 140 -8.34 -11.73 -38.82
CA LEU A 140 -9.39 -11.84 -37.82
C LEU A 140 -8.94 -11.26 -36.48
N TYR A 141 -7.65 -11.43 -36.17
CA TYR A 141 -6.99 -10.76 -35.06
C TYR A 141 -7.09 -9.24 -35.20
N ASP A 142 -6.73 -8.68 -36.36
CA ASP A 142 -6.78 -7.23 -36.59
C ASP A 142 -8.21 -6.70 -36.45
N LYS A 143 -9.18 -7.41 -37.03
CA LYS A 143 -10.60 -7.03 -36.91
C LYS A 143 -11.07 -6.98 -35.46
N VAL A 144 -10.79 -8.02 -34.67
CA VAL A 144 -11.20 -8.06 -33.25
C VAL A 144 -10.47 -6.98 -32.45
N CYS A 145 -9.19 -6.74 -32.73
CA CYS A 145 -8.44 -5.67 -32.11
C CYS A 145 -9.01 -4.28 -32.43
N CYS A 146 -9.39 -4.01 -33.68
CA CYS A 146 -10.09 -2.77 -34.04
C CYS A 146 -11.38 -2.60 -33.24
N CYS A 147 -12.22 -3.64 -33.17
CA CYS A 147 -13.46 -3.59 -32.41
C CYS A 147 -13.22 -3.35 -30.91
N LEU A 148 -12.14 -3.88 -30.34
CA LEU A 148 -11.77 -3.65 -28.94
C LEU A 148 -11.28 -2.22 -28.65
N MET A 149 -10.85 -1.47 -29.66
CA MET A 149 -10.45 -0.06 -29.53
C MET A 149 -11.61 0.92 -29.68
N GLU A 150 -12.78 0.47 -30.09
CA GLU A 150 -13.95 1.33 -30.27
C GLU A 150 -14.70 1.50 -28.93
N ASP A 151 -14.78 2.73 -28.43
CA ASP A 151 -15.45 3.08 -27.15
C ASP A 151 -16.91 2.62 -27.04
N LYS A 152 -17.55 2.30 -28.16
CA LYS A 152 -18.97 1.91 -28.24
C LYS A 152 -19.20 0.40 -28.16
N VAL A 153 -18.15 -0.42 -28.16
CA VAL A 153 -18.27 -1.88 -28.15
C VAL A 153 -18.09 -2.43 -26.74
N GLY A 154 -19.18 -2.93 -26.14
CA GLY A 154 -19.15 -3.52 -24.79
C GLY A 154 -18.92 -5.04 -24.75
N ILE A 155 -19.32 -5.78 -25.79
CA ILE A 155 -19.26 -7.25 -25.83
C ILE A 155 -18.91 -7.73 -27.25
N ILE A 156 -17.93 -8.64 -27.36
CA ILE A 156 -17.57 -9.32 -28.61
C ILE A 156 -17.83 -10.83 -28.46
N GLY A 157 -18.74 -11.36 -29.28
CA GLY A 157 -19.01 -12.79 -29.36
C GLY A 157 -18.34 -13.44 -30.55
N LEU A 158 -17.59 -14.53 -30.32
CA LEU A 158 -17.08 -15.40 -31.38
C LEU A 158 -17.92 -16.68 -31.46
N HIS A 159 -18.56 -16.93 -32.59
CA HIS A 159 -19.35 -18.14 -32.82
C HIS A 159 -18.86 -18.92 -34.05
N GLY A 160 -19.19 -20.21 -34.12
CA GLY A 160 -18.80 -21.08 -35.24
C GLY A 160 -18.62 -22.53 -34.82
N ILE A 161 -18.27 -23.38 -35.78
CA ILE A 161 -18.09 -24.83 -35.58
C ILE A 161 -16.98 -25.12 -34.56
N GLY A 162 -17.08 -26.25 -33.87
CA GLY A 162 -16.02 -26.74 -32.97
C GLY A 162 -14.69 -26.94 -33.71
N GLY A 163 -13.57 -26.70 -33.05
CA GLY A 163 -12.23 -26.92 -33.63
C GLY A 163 -11.71 -25.81 -34.57
N ILE A 164 -12.52 -24.83 -34.96
CA ILE A 164 -12.12 -23.75 -35.90
C ILE A 164 -11.13 -22.72 -35.33
N GLY A 165 -10.68 -22.89 -34.08
CA GLY A 165 -9.66 -22.02 -33.48
C GLY A 165 -10.16 -20.75 -32.79
N LYS A 166 -11.46 -20.65 -32.42
CA LYS A 166 -12.00 -19.50 -31.65
C LYS A 166 -11.21 -19.21 -30.38
N THR A 167 -10.99 -20.24 -29.57
CA THR A 167 -10.18 -20.13 -28.34
C THR A 167 -8.72 -19.80 -28.65
N THR A 168 -8.19 -20.31 -29.77
CA THR A 168 -6.82 -20.02 -30.24
C THR A 168 -6.64 -18.55 -30.59
N LEU A 169 -7.63 -17.94 -31.26
CA LEU A 169 -7.64 -16.51 -31.56
C LEU A 169 -7.67 -15.69 -30.26
N MET A 170 -8.54 -16.04 -29.32
CA MET A 170 -8.63 -15.33 -28.03
C MET A 170 -7.34 -15.43 -27.21
N LYS A 171 -6.65 -16.58 -27.23
CA LYS A 171 -5.30 -16.74 -26.65
C LYS A 171 -4.28 -15.83 -27.32
N LYS A 172 -4.30 -15.71 -28.66
CA LYS A 172 -3.41 -14.80 -29.43
C LYS A 172 -3.63 -13.34 -29.04
N ILE A 173 -4.88 -12.92 -28.87
CA ILE A 173 -5.24 -11.57 -28.43
C ILE A 173 -4.75 -11.31 -26.99
N ASN A 174 -5.03 -12.24 -26.07
CA ASN A 174 -4.54 -12.17 -24.69
C ASN A 174 -3.02 -11.98 -24.64
N ASN A 175 -2.26 -12.84 -25.32
CA ASN A 175 -0.79 -12.76 -25.34
C ASN A 175 -0.27 -11.49 -26.01
N ASN A 176 -1.04 -10.81 -26.86
CA ASN A 176 -0.64 -9.53 -27.39
C ASN A 176 -0.84 -8.38 -26.39
N PHE A 177 -1.91 -8.42 -25.58
CA PHE A 177 -2.05 -7.49 -24.46
C PHE A 177 -0.94 -7.65 -23.41
N PHE A 178 -0.42 -8.86 -23.23
CA PHE A 178 0.80 -9.08 -22.46
C PHE A 178 2.02 -8.36 -23.04
N LYS A 179 2.20 -8.43 -24.37
CA LYS A 179 3.38 -7.87 -25.08
C LYS A 179 3.29 -6.34 -25.27
N ARG A 180 2.11 -5.82 -25.58
CA ARG A 180 1.83 -4.40 -25.81
C ARG A 180 1.15 -3.82 -24.57
N LYS A 181 1.96 -3.48 -23.56
CA LYS A 181 1.52 -2.80 -22.33
C LYS A 181 0.95 -1.41 -22.67
N ALA A 182 -0.34 -1.25 -23.00
CA ALA A 182 -0.87 0.10 -23.23
C ALA A 182 -2.39 0.33 -23.20
N GLN A 183 -3.27 -0.68 -23.22
CA GLN A 183 -4.68 -0.41 -23.57
C GLN A 183 -5.74 -0.82 -22.54
N PHE A 184 -5.49 -1.84 -21.72
CA PHE A 184 -6.43 -2.28 -20.68
C PHE A 184 -5.75 -2.31 -19.32
N ASN A 185 -6.39 -1.78 -18.27
CA ASN A 185 -5.86 -1.81 -16.90
C ASN A 185 -5.84 -3.24 -16.32
N THR A 186 -6.77 -4.10 -16.75
CA THR A 186 -6.91 -5.47 -16.25
C THR A 186 -7.51 -6.34 -17.35
N VAL A 187 -6.95 -7.54 -17.52
CA VAL A 187 -7.48 -8.58 -18.44
C VAL A 187 -7.72 -9.83 -17.60
N ILE A 188 -8.90 -10.43 -17.73
CA ILE A 188 -9.29 -11.61 -16.97
C ILE A 188 -9.68 -12.71 -17.94
N TRP A 189 -9.03 -13.87 -17.84
CA TRP A 189 -9.38 -15.06 -18.62
C TRP A 189 -10.17 -16.04 -17.74
N VAL A 190 -11.41 -16.34 -18.12
CA VAL A 190 -12.25 -17.30 -17.39
C VAL A 190 -12.73 -18.40 -18.35
N ALA A 191 -12.50 -19.66 -17.97
CA ALA A 191 -13.10 -20.80 -18.64
C ALA A 191 -14.33 -21.26 -17.84
N VAL A 192 -15.52 -21.02 -18.40
CA VAL A 192 -16.77 -21.50 -17.81
C VAL A 192 -17.21 -22.76 -18.54
N SER A 193 -17.30 -23.87 -17.81
CA SER A 193 -17.90 -25.12 -18.30
C SER A 193 -19.16 -25.43 -17.51
N ARG A 194 -20.03 -26.27 -18.08
CA ARG A 194 -21.24 -26.72 -17.37
C ARG A 194 -20.90 -27.39 -16.02
N GLN A 195 -19.85 -28.21 -15.98
CA GLN A 195 -19.42 -28.87 -14.75
C GLN A 195 -18.95 -27.85 -13.69
N ALA A 196 -18.17 -26.84 -14.09
CA ALA A 196 -17.72 -25.78 -13.18
C ALA A 196 -18.91 -24.97 -12.63
N TRP A 197 -19.91 -24.72 -13.46
CA TRP A 197 -21.12 -24.00 -13.08
C TRP A 197 -21.98 -24.75 -12.05
N GLU A 198 -22.13 -26.07 -12.21
CA GLU A 198 -22.92 -26.89 -11.27
C GLU A 198 -22.25 -27.00 -9.89
N LEU A 199 -20.92 -26.96 -9.82
CA LEU A 199 -20.17 -27.00 -8.55
C LEU A 199 -20.28 -25.70 -7.73
N LEU A 200 -20.50 -24.56 -8.39
CA LEU A 200 -20.63 -23.24 -7.75
C LEU A 200 -22.03 -22.96 -7.18
N LYS A 201 -23.01 -23.83 -7.45
CA LYS A 201 -24.40 -23.70 -6.98
C LYS A 201 -24.72 -24.54 -5.73
N ARG A 202 -23.75 -25.27 -5.19
CA ARG A 202 -23.87 -25.99 -3.91
C ARG A 202 -23.34 -25.12 -2.79
#